data_AF-A0AAX6H705-F1
#
_entry.id   AF-A0AAX6H705-F1
#
_cell.length_a   1.000
_cell.length_b   1.000
_cell.length_c   1.000
_cell.angle_alpha   90.00
_cell.angle_beta   90.00
_cell.angle_gamma   90.00
#
_symmetry.space_group_name_H-M   'P 1'
#
loop_
_entity.id
_entity.type
_entity.pdbx_description
1 polymer ?
#
loop_
_entity_poly.entity_id
_entity_poly.type
_entity_poly.pdbx_seq_one_letter_code
_entity_poly.pdbx_strand_id
1 'polypeptide(L)'
;MISVATSFDHDRKPSSFLPMEIPRVSSAASPDPESRDSESIDLSLSVHGFKTGDMVWGKVKSHPWWPGLIYNEALATPSVRRSRQVGHVLVAFFGDSSYGWFDPSELIPFAPNFPEKSKQTTLRSFLVAVEEAVDEFSRRGALGLTCNCRNPKNFRPRKVPRYFAVDVPGFRARGDLLR
;
A
#
# COMPACT_ATOMS: atom_id res chain seq x y z
N MET A 1 32.50 3.60 -4.53
CA MET A 1 31.60 2.46 -4.86
C MET A 1 31.30 1.70 -3.57
N ILE A 2 30.26 2.10 -2.84
CA ILE A 2 29.64 1.29 -1.77
C ILE A 2 28.13 1.56 -1.86
N SER A 3 27.43 0.67 -2.56
CA SER A 3 25.97 0.56 -2.52
C SER A 3 25.66 -0.78 -1.86
N VAL A 4 24.71 -0.82 -0.94
CA VAL A 4 24.05 -2.08 -0.57
C VAL A 4 22.59 -1.95 -0.96
N ALA A 5 22.32 -2.34 -2.21
CA ALA A 5 21.02 -2.88 -2.53
C ALA A 5 20.89 -4.21 -1.79
N THR A 6 19.80 -4.42 -1.04
CA THR A 6 19.47 -5.75 -0.55
C THR A 6 19.01 -6.58 -1.75
N SER A 7 19.78 -7.64 -2.05
CA SER A 7 19.43 -8.62 -3.08
C SER A 7 18.01 -9.13 -2.86
N PHE A 8 17.15 -8.99 -3.87
CA PHE A 8 15.89 -9.72 -3.91
C PHE A 8 16.17 -11.06 -4.58
N ASP A 9 16.56 -12.04 -3.75
CA ASP A 9 17.02 -13.33 -4.22
C ASP A 9 15.92 -14.04 -5.03
N HIS A 10 16.23 -14.40 -6.27
CA HIS A 10 15.26 -14.96 -7.22
C HIS A 10 15.18 -16.50 -7.15
N ASP A 11 15.94 -17.15 -6.27
CA ASP A 11 16.06 -18.62 -6.23
C ASP A 11 15.52 -19.29 -4.95
N ARG A 12 14.25 -18.99 -4.62
CA ARG A 12 13.40 -19.96 -3.90
C ARG A 12 12.31 -20.49 -4.82
N LYS A 13 12.50 -21.72 -5.32
CA LYS A 13 11.40 -22.48 -5.93
C LYS A 13 10.23 -22.64 -4.95
N PRO A 14 8.97 -22.56 -5.43
CA PRO A 14 7.82 -22.43 -4.56
C PRO A 14 7.44 -23.76 -3.89
N SER A 15 7.20 -23.72 -2.57
CA SER A 15 6.45 -24.77 -1.89
C SER A 15 4.96 -24.51 -2.07
N SER A 16 4.40 -25.11 -3.13
CA SER A 16 2.98 -25.42 -3.31
C SER A 16 1.95 -24.37 -2.82
N PHE A 17 1.96 -23.19 -3.42
CA PHE A 17 0.74 -22.37 -3.54
C PHE A 17 0.57 -21.95 -5.01
N LEU A 18 -0.63 -22.18 -5.54
CA LEU A 18 -0.95 -21.88 -6.94
C LEU A 18 -0.93 -20.37 -7.18
N PRO A 19 -0.39 -19.88 -8.31
CA PRO A 19 -0.41 -18.46 -8.62
C PRO A 19 -1.85 -18.00 -8.86
N MET A 20 -2.21 -16.83 -8.32
CA MET A 20 -3.37 -16.09 -8.81
C MET A 20 -3.06 -15.54 -10.21
N GLU A 21 -3.58 -16.18 -11.25
CA GLU A 21 -3.54 -15.61 -12.59
C GLU A 21 -4.50 -14.42 -12.68
N ILE A 22 -3.94 -13.21 -12.71
CA ILE A 22 -4.66 -11.99 -13.09
C ILE A 22 -4.77 -11.98 -14.63
N PRO A 23 -5.96 -11.80 -15.22
CA PRO A 23 -6.12 -11.84 -16.68
C PRO A 23 -5.23 -10.81 -17.41
N ARG A 24 -4.39 -11.29 -18.32
CA ARG A 24 -3.77 -10.44 -19.35
C ARG A 24 -4.85 -10.03 -20.36
N VAL A 25 -5.09 -8.72 -20.48
CA VAL A 25 -5.69 -8.13 -21.67
C VAL A 25 -4.59 -7.45 -22.49
N SER A 26 -4.58 -7.71 -23.79
CA SER A 26 -3.61 -7.20 -24.75
C SER A 26 -4.26 -6.14 -25.63
N SER A 27 -3.58 -5.01 -25.91
CA SER A 27 -3.24 -4.57 -27.29
C SER A 27 -2.64 -3.15 -27.35
N ALA A 28 -1.62 -3.00 -28.21
CA ALA A 28 -1.17 -1.79 -28.95
C ALA A 28 -0.73 -0.49 -28.23
N ALA A 29 0.10 0.30 -28.92
CA ALA A 29 0.68 1.60 -28.54
C ALA A 29 0.83 2.46 -29.83
N SER A 30 1.23 3.74 -29.88
CA SER A 30 1.93 4.70 -28.98
C SER A 30 1.52 6.14 -29.41
N PRO A 31 2.22 7.26 -29.10
CA PRO A 31 3.15 7.65 -28.01
C PRO A 31 2.71 8.95 -27.28
N ASP A 32 3.53 9.49 -26.35
CA ASP A 32 3.30 10.75 -25.61
C ASP A 32 3.35 12.03 -26.49
N PRO A 33 2.78 13.17 -26.02
CA PRO A 33 3.69 14.21 -25.49
C PRO A 33 3.20 15.04 -24.26
N GLU A 34 4.19 15.50 -23.50
CA GLU A 34 4.31 16.77 -22.75
C GLU A 34 3.27 17.25 -21.71
N SER A 35 3.67 17.09 -20.45
CA SER A 35 3.74 18.12 -19.37
C SER A 35 2.46 18.83 -18.87
N ARG A 36 2.41 19.01 -17.53
CA ARG A 36 1.31 19.60 -16.72
C ARG A 36 0.10 18.64 -16.62
N ASP A 37 -0.47 18.31 -15.46
CA ASP A 37 -0.52 19.00 -14.15
C ASP A 37 -0.20 18.07 -12.98
N SER A 38 0.62 18.50 -12.01
CA SER A 38 0.92 17.74 -10.78
C SER A 38 -0.01 18.02 -9.60
N GLU A 39 -1.09 18.81 -9.78
CA GLU A 39 -2.04 19.17 -8.72
C GLU A 39 -3.39 18.43 -8.79
N SER A 40 -3.68 17.69 -9.87
CA SER A 40 -4.98 17.04 -10.10
C SER A 40 -5.19 15.73 -9.31
N ILE A 41 -4.11 15.11 -8.80
CA ILE A 41 -4.14 13.73 -8.31
C ILE A 41 -4.72 13.62 -6.88
N ASP A 42 -4.37 14.55 -5.97
CA ASP A 42 -4.83 14.54 -4.57
C ASP A 42 -6.36 14.72 -4.45
N LEU A 43 -6.93 15.57 -5.31
CA LEU A 43 -8.38 15.77 -5.44
C LEU A 43 -9.09 14.49 -5.90
N SER A 44 -8.52 13.74 -6.85
CA SER A 44 -9.17 12.55 -7.43
C SER A 44 -9.43 11.42 -6.41
N LEU A 45 -8.54 11.28 -5.42
CA LEU A 45 -8.73 10.36 -4.30
C LEU A 45 -9.83 10.90 -3.36
N SER A 46 -9.72 12.18 -2.98
CA SER A 46 -10.69 12.83 -2.10
C SER A 46 -12.13 12.85 -2.63
N VAL A 47 -12.35 12.78 -3.94
CA VAL A 47 -13.70 12.72 -4.57
C VAL A 47 -14.48 11.48 -4.11
N HIS A 48 -13.81 10.38 -3.75
CA HIS A 48 -14.45 9.13 -3.33
C HIS A 48 -14.34 8.88 -1.81
N GLY A 49 -13.98 9.91 -1.03
CA GLY A 49 -13.86 9.84 0.44
C GLY A 49 -12.59 9.15 0.95
N PHE A 50 -11.85 8.46 0.09
CA PHE A 50 -10.64 7.69 0.41
C PHE A 50 -9.36 8.46 0.09
N LYS A 51 -8.34 8.37 0.95
CA LYS A 51 -7.08 9.12 0.84
C LYS A 51 -5.87 8.22 0.95
N THR A 52 -4.74 8.69 0.41
CA THR A 52 -3.45 7.99 0.54
C THR A 52 -3.11 7.81 2.02
N GLY A 53 -2.88 6.57 2.43
CA GLY A 53 -2.65 6.20 3.82
C GLY A 53 -3.89 5.76 4.60
N ASP A 54 -5.09 5.80 4.03
CA ASP A 54 -6.25 5.18 4.66
C ASP A 54 -6.13 3.65 4.63
N MET A 55 -6.53 3.01 5.73
CA MET A 55 -6.63 1.56 5.80
C MET A 55 -8.02 1.12 5.38
N VAL A 56 -8.08 0.11 4.52
CA VAL A 56 -9.31 -0.38 3.87
C VAL A 56 -9.39 -1.89 3.91
N TRP A 57 -10.59 -2.42 3.68
CA TRP A 57 -10.77 -3.76 3.16
C TRP A 57 -11.06 -3.67 1.67
N GLY A 58 -10.34 -4.43 0.85
CA GLY A 58 -10.61 -4.55 -0.60
C GLY A 58 -11.34 -5.85 -0.92
N LYS A 59 -12.32 -5.77 -1.83
CA LYS A 59 -13.07 -6.93 -2.32
C LYS A 59 -12.72 -7.24 -3.77
N VAL A 60 -12.24 -8.46 -4.02
CA VAL A 60 -12.25 -9.06 -5.37
C VAL A 60 -13.22 -10.23 -5.42
N LYS A 61 -13.72 -10.58 -6.61
CA LYS A 61 -14.82 -11.53 -6.82
C LYS A 61 -14.64 -12.85 -6.05
N SER A 62 -13.49 -13.50 -6.19
CA SER A 62 -13.24 -14.87 -5.69
C SER A 62 -12.60 -14.96 -4.29
N HIS A 63 -12.36 -13.85 -3.60
CA HIS A 63 -11.64 -13.83 -2.30
C HIS A 63 -12.48 -13.20 -1.19
N PRO A 64 -12.22 -13.47 0.11
CA PRO A 64 -12.78 -12.67 1.20
C PRO A 64 -12.38 -11.20 1.06
N TRP A 65 -13.06 -10.30 1.79
CA TRP A 65 -12.57 -8.93 1.94
C TRP A 65 -11.18 -8.96 2.58
N TRP A 66 -10.15 -8.47 1.90
CA TRP A 66 -8.75 -8.55 2.34
C TRP A 66 -8.27 -7.19 2.88
N PRO A 67 -7.53 -7.15 4.00
CA PRO A 67 -7.09 -5.89 4.57
C PRO A 67 -5.94 -5.29 3.74
N GLY A 68 -5.97 -3.97 3.55
CA GLY A 68 -4.95 -3.25 2.79
C GLY A 68 -4.85 -1.77 3.17
N LEU A 69 -3.94 -1.09 2.49
CA LEU A 69 -3.60 0.32 2.68
C LEU A 69 -3.63 1.03 1.33
N ILE A 70 -4.29 2.19 1.25
CA ILE A 70 -4.23 3.01 0.05
C ILE A 70 -2.82 3.58 -0.11
N TYR A 71 -2.15 3.14 -1.17
CA TYR A 71 -0.75 3.39 -1.44
C TYR A 71 -0.58 4.56 -2.39
N ASN A 72 0.47 5.36 -2.19
CA ASN A 72 0.77 6.48 -3.08
C ASN A 72 1.29 5.95 -4.43
N GLU A 73 0.57 6.19 -5.51
CA GLU A 73 1.02 5.86 -6.87
C GLU A 73 2.40 6.45 -7.20
N ALA A 74 2.75 7.63 -6.69
CA ALA A 74 4.06 8.26 -6.93
C ALA A 74 5.24 7.55 -6.23
N LEU A 75 4.97 6.68 -5.25
CA LEU A 75 5.96 5.79 -4.63
C LEU A 75 6.02 4.42 -5.33
N ALA A 76 5.04 4.08 -6.17
CA ALA A 76 4.96 2.78 -6.83
C ALA A 76 5.95 2.66 -8.01
N THR A 77 6.32 1.41 -8.32
CA THR A 77 7.26 1.13 -9.41
C THR A 77 6.71 1.62 -10.77
N PRO A 78 7.57 1.95 -11.75
CA PRO A 78 7.12 2.35 -13.09
C PRO A 78 6.19 1.34 -13.77
N SER A 79 6.26 0.05 -13.41
CA SER A 79 5.35 -0.97 -13.95
C SER A 79 3.95 -0.89 -13.33
N VAL A 80 3.83 -0.69 -12.02
CA VAL A 80 2.53 -0.52 -11.34
C VAL A 80 1.85 0.80 -11.75
N ARG A 81 2.63 1.88 -11.94
CA ARG A 81 2.09 3.16 -12.43
C ARG A 81 1.55 3.08 -13.86
N ARG A 82 2.15 2.26 -14.72
CA ARG A 82 1.68 2.06 -16.11
C ARG A 82 0.39 1.25 -16.22
N SER A 83 0.00 0.49 -15.19
CA SER A 83 -1.29 -0.21 -15.12
C SER A 83 -2.38 0.59 -14.40
N ARG A 84 -2.17 1.89 -14.16
CA ARG A 84 -3.16 2.80 -13.57
C ARG A 84 -4.46 2.80 -14.37
N GLN A 85 -5.58 2.66 -13.67
CA GLN A 85 -6.92 2.78 -14.24
C GLN A 85 -7.53 4.10 -13.80
N VAL A 86 -8.30 4.76 -14.68
CA VAL A 86 -8.94 6.04 -14.37
C VAL A 86 -9.99 5.84 -13.27
N GLY A 87 -10.05 6.76 -12.31
CA GLY A 87 -10.97 6.67 -11.16
C GLY A 87 -10.58 5.63 -10.09
N HIS A 88 -9.61 4.76 -10.36
CA HIS A 88 -9.20 3.72 -9.43
C HIS A 88 -8.12 4.20 -8.46
N VAL A 89 -8.06 3.57 -7.29
CA VAL A 89 -7.04 3.82 -6.26
C VAL A 89 -6.10 2.62 -6.14
N LEU A 90 -4.83 2.87 -5.84
CA LEU A 90 -3.84 1.81 -5.62
C LEU A 90 -3.91 1.33 -4.18
N VAL A 91 -4.12 0.03 -3.96
CA VAL A 91 -4.11 -0.60 -2.63
C VAL A 91 -2.92 -1.55 -2.55
N ALA A 92 -2.17 -1.47 -1.44
CA ALA A 92 -1.17 -2.45 -1.05
C ALA A 92 -1.77 -3.38 0.02
N PHE A 93 -1.66 -4.70 -0.17
CA PHE A 93 -2.26 -5.69 0.74
C PHE A 93 -1.28 -6.18 1.80
N PHE A 94 -1.83 -6.48 2.98
CA PHE A 94 -1.09 -7.13 4.05
C PHE A 94 -0.97 -8.64 3.81
N GLY A 95 0.03 -9.28 4.42
CA GLY A 95 0.32 -10.72 4.35
C GLY A 95 1.30 -11.11 3.23
N ASP A 96 1.18 -10.53 2.04
CA ASP A 96 2.03 -10.85 0.88
C ASP A 96 2.68 -9.64 0.18
N SER A 97 2.38 -8.41 0.64
CA SER A 97 2.86 -7.15 0.03
C SER A 97 2.47 -6.98 -1.45
N SER A 98 1.39 -7.63 -1.91
CA SER A 98 0.85 -7.44 -3.25
C SER A 98 0.17 -6.07 -3.43
N TYR A 99 -0.07 -5.68 -4.68
CA TYR A 99 -0.71 -4.40 -5.05
C TYR A 99 -1.84 -4.64 -6.06
N GLY A 100 -2.91 -3.85 -5.96
CA GLY A 100 -3.99 -3.84 -6.95
C GLY A 100 -4.61 -2.46 -7.13
N TRP A 101 -5.15 -2.20 -8.32
CA TRP A 101 -5.96 -1.00 -8.61
C TRP A 101 -7.43 -1.36 -8.41
N PHE A 102 -8.13 -0.58 -7.58
CA PHE A 102 -9.51 -0.83 -7.15
C PHE A 102 -10.43 0.32 -7.50
N ASP A 103 -11.66 0.00 -7.92
CA ASP A 103 -12.72 0.99 -7.92
C ASP A 103 -13.08 1.32 -6.45
N PRO A 104 -13.32 2.59 -6.08
CA PRO A 104 -13.69 2.95 -4.71
C PRO A 104 -14.92 2.22 -4.16
N SER A 105 -15.84 1.73 -5.00
CA SER A 105 -16.99 0.91 -4.60
C SER A 105 -16.62 -0.53 -4.18
N GLU A 106 -15.42 -1.00 -4.53
CA GLU A 106 -14.87 -2.29 -4.10
C GLU A 106 -14.13 -2.20 -2.75
N LEU A 107 -14.12 -1.01 -2.13
CA LEU A 107 -13.42 -0.73 -0.88
C LEU A 107 -14.39 -0.32 0.25
N ILE A 108 -14.08 -0.73 1.48
CA ILE A 108 -14.74 -0.24 2.69
C ILE A 108 -13.69 0.14 3.76
N PRO A 109 -13.96 1.10 4.67
CA PRO A 109 -12.98 1.52 5.67
C PRO A 109 -12.59 0.40 6.65
N PHE A 110 -11.32 0.32 7.02
CA PHE A 110 -10.80 -0.80 7.83
C PHE A 110 -11.46 -0.90 9.22
N ALA A 111 -11.40 0.17 10.00
CA ALA A 111 -11.76 0.18 11.42
C ALA A 111 -13.24 -0.13 11.72
N PRO A 112 -14.25 0.56 11.12
CA PRO A 112 -15.66 0.30 11.46
C PRO A 112 -16.13 -1.10 11.04
N ASN A 113 -15.52 -1.68 10.00
CA ASN A 113 -15.85 -3.01 9.49
C ASN A 113 -15.01 -4.14 10.13
N PHE A 114 -13.98 -3.81 10.93
CA PHE A 114 -13.05 -4.80 11.50
C PHE A 114 -13.72 -5.96 12.27
N PRO A 115 -14.71 -5.75 13.15
CA PRO A 115 -15.26 -6.84 13.98
C PRO A 115 -15.93 -7.96 13.17
N GLU A 116 -16.47 -7.61 12.01
CA GLU A 116 -17.11 -8.53 11.06
C GLU A 116 -16.07 -9.10 10.09
N LYS A 117 -15.29 -8.23 9.42
CA LYS A 117 -14.41 -8.65 8.32
C LYS A 117 -13.20 -9.45 8.78
N SER A 118 -12.65 -9.19 9.97
CA SER A 118 -11.53 -9.97 10.53
C SER A 118 -11.84 -11.45 10.78
N LYS A 119 -13.12 -11.86 10.78
CA LYS A 119 -13.56 -13.21 11.14
C LYS A 119 -14.19 -14.01 9.98
N GLN A 120 -14.11 -13.50 8.75
CA GLN A 120 -14.75 -14.12 7.58
C GLN A 120 -14.18 -15.49 7.21
N THR A 121 -12.92 -15.78 7.55
CA THR A 121 -12.27 -17.05 7.21
C THR A 121 -11.14 -17.39 8.18
N THR A 122 -10.78 -18.67 8.23
CA THR A 122 -9.72 -19.24 9.08
C THR A 122 -8.43 -19.56 8.31
N LEU A 123 -8.34 -19.15 7.03
CA LEU A 123 -7.13 -19.32 6.21
C LEU A 123 -5.91 -18.66 6.87
N ARG A 124 -4.80 -19.38 6.98
CA ARG A 124 -3.59 -18.89 7.68
C ARG A 124 -3.02 -17.60 7.08
N SER A 125 -2.96 -17.49 5.75
CA SER A 125 -2.50 -16.27 5.07
C SER A 125 -3.40 -15.06 5.35
N PHE A 126 -4.72 -15.28 5.46
CA PHE A 126 -5.67 -14.24 5.83
C PHE A 126 -5.49 -13.80 7.29
N LEU A 127 -5.35 -14.74 8.22
CA LEU A 127 -5.13 -14.43 9.64
C LEU A 127 -3.84 -13.62 9.85
N VAL A 128 -2.76 -13.99 9.15
CA VAL A 128 -1.51 -13.20 9.13
C VAL A 128 -1.76 -11.80 8.57
N ALA A 129 -2.41 -11.67 7.41
CA ALA A 129 -2.73 -10.36 6.83
C ALA A 129 -3.56 -9.45 7.77
N VAL A 130 -4.48 -10.03 8.54
CA VAL A 130 -5.26 -9.30 9.57
C VAL A 130 -4.37 -8.88 10.75
N GLU A 131 -3.48 -9.74 11.23
CA GLU A 131 -2.51 -9.42 12.28
C GLU A 131 -1.59 -8.26 11.86
N GLU A 132 -1.02 -8.33 10.64
CA GLU A 132 -0.19 -7.24 10.10
C GLU A 132 -0.94 -5.92 9.94
N ALA A 133 -2.23 -5.97 9.58
CA ALA A 133 -3.07 -4.78 9.50
C ALA A 133 -3.35 -4.18 10.89
N VAL A 134 -3.55 -5.01 11.92
CA VAL A 134 -3.74 -4.55 13.30
C VAL A 134 -2.45 -3.94 13.86
N ASP A 135 -1.30 -4.52 13.55
CA ASP A 135 0.02 -3.92 13.83
C ASP A 135 0.10 -2.53 13.21
N GLU A 136 -0.08 -2.41 11.88
CA GLU A 136 0.04 -1.15 11.13
C GLU A 136 -0.95 -0.08 11.64
N PHE A 137 -2.18 -0.47 11.99
CA PHE A 137 -3.18 0.43 12.56
C PHE A 137 -2.75 0.97 13.92
N SER A 138 -2.36 0.08 14.85
CA SER A 138 -1.89 0.43 16.19
C SER A 138 -0.64 1.30 16.14
N ARG A 139 0.27 0.95 15.24
CA ARG A 139 1.51 1.65 14.92
C ARG A 139 1.26 3.08 14.45
N ARG A 140 0.26 3.31 13.59
CA ARG A 140 -0.16 4.66 13.14
C ARG A 140 -0.77 5.48 14.28
N GLY A 141 -1.59 4.86 15.12
CA GLY A 141 -2.11 5.50 16.33
C GLY A 141 -0.98 5.98 17.25
N ALA A 142 -0.02 5.11 17.54
CA ALA A 142 1.17 5.46 18.33
C ALA A 142 2.01 6.58 17.69
N LEU A 143 2.19 6.58 16.36
CA LEU A 143 2.85 7.69 15.66
C LEU A 143 2.11 9.02 15.81
N GLY A 144 0.78 9.02 15.73
CA GLY A 144 -0.02 10.24 15.93
C GLY A 144 0.14 10.85 17.32
N LEU A 145 0.36 10.02 18.34
CA LEU A 145 0.57 10.44 19.74
C LEU A 145 2.02 10.81 20.05
N THR A 146 2.99 10.26 19.31
CA THR A 146 4.44 10.46 19.56
C THR A 146 5.11 11.44 18.62
N CYS A 147 4.46 11.89 17.53
CA CYS A 147 5.12 12.77 16.58
C CYS A 147 5.45 14.13 17.19
N ASN A 148 6.73 14.48 17.22
CA ASN A 148 7.16 15.85 17.50
C ASN A 148 7.04 16.72 16.24
N CYS A 149 5.86 16.68 15.59
CA CYS A 149 5.59 17.32 14.30
C CYS A 149 5.77 18.86 14.32
N ARG A 150 5.93 19.46 15.52
CA ARG A 150 6.23 20.88 15.74
C ARG A 150 7.72 21.24 15.56
N ASN A 151 8.62 20.28 15.38
CA ASN A 151 10.05 20.52 15.15
C ASN A 151 10.41 20.31 13.67
N PRO A 152 10.64 21.37 12.86
CA PRO A 152 11.00 21.24 11.44
C PRO A 152 12.26 20.42 11.19
N LYS A 153 13.20 20.36 12.16
CA LYS A 153 14.44 19.58 12.04
C LYS A 153 14.21 18.06 12.05
N ASN A 154 13.01 17.60 12.43
CA ASN A 154 12.68 16.17 12.37
C ASN A 154 12.27 15.70 10.97
N PHE A 155 12.09 16.62 10.01
CA PHE A 155 11.64 16.31 8.65
C PHE A 155 12.79 16.40 7.65
N ARG A 156 13.01 15.34 6.87
CA ARG A 156 14.01 15.28 5.79
C ARG A 156 13.30 15.11 4.44
N PRO A 157 13.52 15.98 3.43
CA PRO A 157 12.86 15.85 2.13
C PRO A 157 13.10 14.50 1.45
N ARG A 158 12.08 13.96 0.77
CA ARG A 158 12.20 12.79 -0.13
C ARG A 158 12.24 13.25 -1.59
N LYS A 159 12.59 12.32 -2.49
CA LYS A 159 12.55 12.53 -3.96
C LYS A 159 11.14 12.82 -4.49
N VAL A 160 10.09 12.45 -3.75
CA VAL A 160 8.69 12.77 -4.10
C VAL A 160 8.31 14.09 -3.42
N PRO A 161 7.87 15.12 -4.18
CA PRO A 161 7.46 16.40 -3.60
C PRO A 161 6.43 16.25 -2.49
N ARG A 162 6.49 17.12 -1.48
CA ARG A 162 5.62 17.13 -0.27
C ARG A 162 5.76 15.92 0.67
N TYR A 163 6.58 14.91 0.35
CA TYR A 163 6.89 13.81 1.27
C TYR A 163 8.19 14.06 2.05
N PHE A 164 8.14 13.73 3.34
CA PHE A 164 9.28 13.84 4.25
C PHE A 164 9.52 12.49 4.94
N ALA A 165 10.79 12.13 5.13
CA ALA A 165 11.16 11.14 6.13
C ALA A 165 11.18 11.81 7.51
N VAL A 166 10.67 11.12 8.51
CA VAL A 166 10.76 11.54 9.92
C VAL A 166 11.37 10.41 10.74
N ASP A 167 12.29 10.75 11.64
CA ASP A 167 12.75 9.81 12.65
C ASP A 167 11.78 9.89 13.82
N VAL A 168 11.36 8.73 14.34
CA VAL A 168 10.48 8.67 15.51
C VAL A 168 11.20 7.86 16.59
N PRO A 169 11.53 8.44 17.75
CA PRO A 169 12.21 7.73 18.83
C PRO A 169 11.41 6.50 19.30
N GLY A 170 12.11 5.40 19.58
CA GLY A 170 11.48 4.13 19.94
C GLY A 170 10.79 3.39 18.78
N PHE A 171 10.77 3.97 17.58
CA PHE A 171 10.11 3.41 16.42
C PHE A 171 11.09 2.64 15.53
N ARG A 172 10.89 1.32 15.43
CA ARG A 172 11.61 0.45 14.49
C ARG A 172 10.78 0.20 13.24
N ALA A 173 11.42 0.22 12.07
CA ALA A 173 10.80 -0.30 10.86
C ALA A 173 10.66 -1.83 10.99
N ARG A 174 9.71 -2.44 10.24
CA ARG A 174 9.45 -3.89 10.26
C ARG A 174 10.65 -4.78 9.85
N GLY A 175 11.79 -4.20 9.46
CA GLY A 175 13.05 -4.90 9.19
C GLY A 175 14.09 -4.88 10.33
N ASP A 176 13.92 -4.08 11.38
CA ASP A 176 14.97 -3.85 12.40
C ASP A 176 14.99 -4.90 13.53
N LEU A 177 14.41 -6.08 13.31
CA LEU A 177 14.23 -7.14 14.33
C LEU A 177 15.15 -8.36 14.12
N LEU A 178 16.11 -8.27 13.19
CA LEU A 178 17.17 -9.27 13.00
C LEU A 178 18.54 -8.62 13.20
N ARG A 179 19.03 -8.68 14.45
CA ARG A 179 20.43 -8.45 14.81
C ARG A 179 20.78 -9.18 16.11
#